data_AF-I0Q1P9-F1
#
_entry.id   AF-I0Q1P9-F1
#
_cell.length_a   1.000
_cell.length_b   1.000
_cell.length_c   1.000
_cell.angle_alpha   90.00
_cell.angle_beta   90.00
_cell.angle_gamma   90.00
#
_symmetry.space_group_name_H-M   'P 1'
#
loop_
_entity.id
_entity.type
_entity.pdbx_description
1 polymer ?
#
loop_
_entity_poly.entity_id
_entity_poly.type
_entity_poly.pdbx_seq_one_letter_code
_entity_poly.pdbx_strand_id
1 'polypeptide(L)'
;MWKKQKVKAGVLLYAVTMAAIFSLLLQFYLNRQVAHHKDFALNKEKLAAFAMAKRSKDKAEQESGERVFNLGKVTYQNTKTGFATSVRMNKSNYEFLFPPMKTQEKKTAKKEEVATDSSNQAGKKKSEEKPEKKANS
;
A
#
# COMPACT_ATOMS: atom_id res chain seq x y z
N MET A 1 17.22 -69.60 23.55
CA MET A 1 16.23 -68.76 22.83
C MET A 1 16.14 -67.31 23.31
N TRP A 2 16.24 -67.02 24.61
CA TRP A 2 16.03 -65.67 25.17
C TRP A 2 16.91 -64.53 24.61
N LYS A 3 18.20 -64.78 24.37
CA LYS A 3 19.10 -63.75 23.79
C LYS A 3 18.63 -63.29 22.40
N LYS A 4 18.18 -64.22 21.54
CA LYS A 4 17.64 -63.90 20.20
C LYS A 4 16.34 -63.09 20.28
N GLN A 5 15.52 -63.33 21.30
CA GLN A 5 14.25 -62.62 21.51
C GLN A 5 14.48 -61.19 22.03
N LYS A 6 15.45 -60.99 22.93
CA LYS A 6 15.88 -59.65 23.38
C LYS A 6 16.48 -58.81 22.25
N VAL A 7 17.32 -59.41 21.40
CA VAL A 7 17.89 -58.73 20.23
C VAL A 7 16.80 -58.33 19.25
N LYS A 8 15.86 -59.24 18.93
CA LYS A 8 14.71 -58.92 18.06
C LYS A 8 13.84 -57.80 18.63
N ALA A 9 13.59 -57.79 19.94
CA ALA A 9 12.83 -56.71 20.59
C ALA A 9 13.59 -55.37 20.55
N GLY A 10 14.91 -55.37 20.75
CA GLY A 10 15.74 -54.15 20.63
C GLY A 10 15.77 -53.59 19.21
N VAL A 11 15.89 -54.46 18.20
CA VAL A 11 15.80 -54.05 16.78
C VAL A 11 14.41 -53.52 16.44
N LEU A 12 13.35 -54.17 16.93
CA LEU A 12 11.98 -53.72 16.74
C LEU A 12 11.75 -52.34 17.37
N LEU A 13 12.23 -52.13 18.60
CA LEU A 13 12.15 -50.84 19.27
C LEU A 13 12.88 -49.74 18.49
N TYR A 14 14.11 -50.01 18.02
CA TYR A 14 14.86 -49.07 17.19
C TYR A 14 14.11 -48.72 15.90
N ALA A 15 13.57 -49.72 15.20
CA ALA A 15 12.82 -49.51 13.97
C ALA A 15 11.58 -48.64 14.20
N VAL A 16 10.81 -48.89 15.27
CA VAL A 16 9.64 -48.07 15.64
C VAL A 16 10.06 -46.64 15.97
N THR A 17 11.15 -46.47 16.72
CA THR A 17 11.66 -45.15 17.09
C THR A 17 12.11 -44.37 15.86
N MET A 18 12.85 -45.01 14.95
CA MET A 18 13.29 -44.41 13.68
C MET A 18 12.10 -44.06 12.77
N ALA A 19 11.10 -44.94 12.68
CA ALA A 19 9.88 -44.67 11.93
C ALA A 19 9.09 -43.48 12.52
N ALA A 20 9.01 -43.35 13.84
CA ALA A 20 8.35 -42.23 14.50
C ALA A 20 9.07 -40.91 14.22
N ILE A 21 10.40 -40.88 14.34
CA ILE A 21 11.22 -39.69 14.02
C ILE A 21 11.05 -39.31 12.55
N PHE A 22 11.14 -40.28 11.63
CA PHE A 22 10.95 -40.05 10.21
C PHE A 22 9.55 -39.52 9.89
N SER A 23 8.52 -40.06 10.54
CA SER A 23 7.13 -39.61 10.38
C SER A 23 6.95 -38.17 10.84
N LEU A 24 7.54 -37.77 11.98
CA LEU A 24 7.54 -36.39 12.48
C LEU A 24 8.22 -35.44 11.49
N LEU A 25 9.39 -35.82 10.96
CA LEU A 25 10.11 -35.01 9.97
C LEU A 25 9.32 -34.88 8.66
N LEU A 26 8.71 -35.96 8.19
CA LEU A 26 7.90 -35.97 6.99
C LEU A 26 6.65 -35.09 7.15
N GLN A 27 5.95 -35.19 8.28
CA GLN A 27 4.80 -34.34 8.59
C GLN A 27 5.20 -32.86 8.62
N PHE A 28 6.31 -32.52 9.28
CA PHE A 28 6.84 -31.15 9.30
C PHE A 28 7.18 -30.65 7.90
N TYR A 29 7.85 -31.46 7.10
CA TYR A 29 8.23 -31.12 5.73
C TYR A 29 7.01 -30.83 4.84
N LEU A 30 6.02 -31.74 4.85
CA LEU A 30 4.80 -31.58 4.05
C LEU A 30 3.97 -30.39 4.52
N ASN A 31 3.78 -30.23 5.84
CA ASN A 31 3.01 -29.10 6.38
C ASN A 31 3.66 -27.76 6.06
N ARG A 32 4.98 -27.68 6.11
CA ARG A 32 5.73 -26.46 5.75
C ARG A 32 5.54 -26.11 4.28
N GLN A 33 5.61 -27.08 3.39
CA GLN A 33 5.42 -26.84 1.95
C GLN A 33 4.01 -26.33 1.65
N VAL A 34 2.98 -26.95 2.25
CA VAL A 34 1.58 -26.52 2.06
C VAL A 34 1.35 -25.11 2.61
N ALA A 35 1.90 -24.77 3.78
CA ALA A 35 1.79 -23.43 4.36
C ALA A 35 2.41 -22.37 3.43
N HIS A 36 3.62 -22.61 2.91
CA HIS A 36 4.27 -21.68 1.98
C HIS A 36 3.46 -21.45 0.71
N HIS A 37 2.85 -22.48 0.13
CA HIS A 37 2.02 -22.32 -1.06
C HIS A 37 0.77 -21.48 -0.81
N LYS A 38 0.11 -21.67 0.34
CA LYS A 38 -1.07 -20.89 0.74
C LYS A 38 -0.71 -19.42 0.93
N ASP A 39 0.34 -19.14 1.69
CA ASP A 39 0.79 -17.77 1.95
C ASP A 39 1.25 -17.09 0.66
N PHE A 40 1.97 -17.81 -0.19
CA PHE A 40 2.43 -17.27 -1.48
C PHE A 40 1.25 -16.89 -2.39
N ALA A 41 0.24 -17.75 -2.49
CA ALA A 41 -0.95 -17.47 -3.30
C ALA A 41 -1.71 -16.24 -2.79
N LEU A 42 -1.93 -16.14 -1.47
CA LEU A 42 -2.61 -14.99 -0.86
C LEU A 42 -1.80 -13.69 -1.00
N ASN A 43 -0.49 -13.74 -0.85
CA ASN A 43 0.38 -12.58 -1.03
C ASN A 43 0.44 -12.12 -2.49
N LYS A 44 0.42 -13.06 -3.44
CA LYS A 44 0.33 -12.75 -4.88
C LYS A 44 -0.99 -12.04 -5.22
N GLU A 45 -2.10 -12.53 -4.68
CA GLU A 45 -3.42 -11.90 -4.87
C GLU A 45 -3.46 -10.50 -4.23
N LYS A 46 -2.95 -10.35 -3.00
CA LYS A 46 -2.83 -9.06 -2.31
C LYS A 46 -1.99 -8.06 -3.09
N LEU A 47 -0.88 -8.50 -3.70
CA LEU A 47 -0.02 -7.63 -4.51
C LEU A 47 -0.73 -7.16 -5.79
N ALA A 48 -1.47 -8.05 -6.46
CA ALA A 48 -2.28 -7.68 -7.61
C ALA A 48 -3.38 -6.68 -7.22
N ALA A 49 -4.06 -6.92 -6.10
CA ALA A 49 -5.07 -6.00 -5.56
C ALA A 49 -4.47 -4.63 -5.24
N PHE A 50 -3.30 -4.59 -4.59
CA PHE A 50 -2.59 -3.34 -4.31
C PHE A 50 -2.22 -2.58 -5.59
N ALA A 51 -1.74 -3.29 -6.62
CA ALA A 51 -1.43 -2.67 -7.91
C ALA A 51 -2.67 -2.07 -8.59
N MET A 52 -3.82 -2.75 -8.54
CA MET A 52 -5.09 -2.22 -9.04
C MET A 52 -5.57 -0.99 -8.26
N ALA A 53 -5.45 -1.03 -6.94
CA ALA A 53 -5.79 0.08 -6.06
C ALA A 53 -4.92 1.32 -6.36
N LYS A 54 -3.60 1.12 -6.45
CA LYS A 54 -2.64 2.17 -6.82
C LYS A 54 -2.94 2.73 -8.20
N ARG A 55 -3.17 1.87 -9.20
CA ARG A 55 -3.51 2.29 -10.57
C ARG A 55 -4.81 3.08 -10.63
N SER A 56 -5.79 2.71 -9.81
CA SER A 56 -7.07 3.42 -9.71
C SER A 56 -6.87 4.82 -9.13
N LYS A 57 -6.05 4.95 -8.08
CA LYS A 57 -5.61 6.26 -7.58
C LYS A 57 -4.90 7.07 -8.66
N ASP A 58 -3.88 6.53 -9.31
CA ASP A 58 -3.08 7.26 -10.31
C ASP A 58 -3.90 7.77 -11.52
N LYS A 59 -5.09 7.20 -11.74
CA LYS A 59 -6.00 7.54 -12.84
C LYS A 59 -7.35 8.08 -12.38
N ALA A 60 -7.54 8.34 -11.09
CA ALA A 60 -8.79 8.89 -10.58
C ALA A 60 -8.84 10.40 -10.88
N GLU A 61 -9.92 10.80 -11.55
CA GLU A 61 -10.20 12.21 -11.87
C GLU A 61 -11.26 12.82 -10.94
N GLN A 62 -12.08 11.94 -10.33
CA GLN A 62 -13.17 12.29 -9.43
C GLN A 62 -12.82 11.88 -8.01
N GLU A 63 -13.49 12.49 -7.03
CA GLU A 63 -13.29 12.16 -5.61
C GLU A 63 -13.79 10.77 -5.27
N SER A 64 -14.72 10.20 -6.02
CA SER A 64 -15.13 8.81 -5.83
C SER A 64 -15.40 8.17 -7.18
N GLY A 65 -15.43 6.85 -7.20
CA GLY A 65 -15.75 6.13 -8.41
C GLY A 65 -15.36 4.68 -8.35
N GLU A 66 -15.31 4.09 -9.53
CA GLU A 66 -15.06 2.69 -9.72
C GLU A 66 -14.17 2.46 -10.94
N ARG A 67 -13.31 1.45 -10.84
CA ARG A 67 -12.58 0.92 -11.99
C ARG A 67 -12.65 -0.59 -12.04
N VAL A 68 -13.03 -1.12 -13.20
CA VAL A 68 -13.04 -2.56 -13.47
C VAL A 68 -11.72 -2.95 -14.13
N PHE A 69 -11.17 -4.06 -13.67
CA PHE A 69 -10.00 -4.74 -14.22
C PHE A 69 -10.36 -6.19 -14.55
N ASN A 70 -9.54 -6.85 -15.35
CA ASN A 70 -9.75 -8.27 -15.69
C ASN A 70 -9.74 -9.19 -14.45
N LEU A 71 -9.03 -8.80 -13.39
CA LEU A 71 -8.87 -9.58 -12.17
C LEU A 71 -9.84 -9.21 -11.05
N GLY A 72 -10.61 -8.13 -11.21
CA GLY A 72 -11.47 -7.63 -10.14
C GLY A 72 -11.92 -6.18 -10.36
N LYS A 73 -12.61 -5.65 -9.36
CA LYS A 73 -13.21 -4.31 -9.40
C LYS A 73 -12.71 -3.51 -8.21
N VAL A 74 -12.32 -2.26 -8.45
CA VAL A 74 -11.88 -1.33 -7.41
C VAL A 74 -12.94 -0.24 -7.27
N THR A 75 -13.48 -0.06 -6.08
CA THR A 75 -14.21 1.16 -5.70
C THR A 75 -13.29 2.05 -4.88
N TYR A 76 -13.42 3.36 -5.03
CA TYR A 76 -12.56 4.29 -4.32
C TYR A 76 -13.30 5.56 -3.89
N GLN A 77 -12.77 6.17 -2.83
CA GLN A 77 -13.23 7.43 -2.29
C GLN A 77 -12.04 8.22 -1.73
N ASN A 78 -11.87 9.45 -2.21
CA ASN A 78 -10.95 10.44 -1.72
C ASN A 78 -11.66 11.24 -0.63
N THR A 79 -11.13 11.18 0.58
CA THR A 79 -11.58 11.98 1.70
C THR A 79 -10.43 12.85 2.19
N LYS A 80 -10.70 13.74 3.15
CA LYS A 80 -9.64 14.53 3.80
C LYS A 80 -8.58 13.66 4.48
N THR A 81 -8.95 12.46 4.92
CA THR A 81 -8.07 11.54 5.66
C THR A 81 -7.28 10.61 4.74
N GLY A 82 -7.74 10.39 3.51
CA GLY A 82 -7.01 9.60 2.52
C GLY A 82 -7.84 9.17 1.33
N PHE A 83 -7.17 8.51 0.39
CA PHE A 83 -7.79 7.85 -0.75
C PHE A 83 -8.03 6.39 -0.39
N ALA A 84 -9.24 6.09 0.09
CA ALA A 84 -9.68 4.76 0.48
C ALA A 84 -10.09 3.97 -0.78
N THR A 85 -9.67 2.70 -0.84
CA THR A 85 -9.97 1.80 -1.94
C THR A 85 -10.45 0.46 -1.41
N SER A 86 -11.47 -0.10 -2.04
CA SER A 86 -11.93 -1.47 -1.82
C SER A 86 -11.80 -2.25 -3.13
N VAL A 87 -10.98 -3.29 -3.11
CA VAL A 87 -10.67 -4.15 -4.26
C VAL A 87 -11.40 -5.47 -4.08
N ARG A 88 -12.45 -5.67 -4.86
CA ARG A 88 -13.18 -6.94 -4.93
C ARG A 88 -12.56 -7.84 -5.99
N MET A 89 -11.92 -8.90 -5.53
CA MET A 89 -11.42 -10.00 -6.37
C MET A 89 -12.45 -11.13 -6.42
N ASN A 90 -12.16 -12.19 -7.16
CA ASN A 90 -13.04 -13.36 -7.27
C ASN A 90 -13.29 -14.08 -5.93
N LYS A 91 -12.29 -14.13 -5.04
CA LYS A 91 -12.34 -14.89 -3.78
C LYS A 91 -12.15 -14.04 -2.53
N SER A 92 -11.47 -12.90 -2.66
CA SER A 92 -11.07 -12.07 -1.54
C SER A 92 -11.43 -10.60 -1.79
N ASN A 93 -11.62 -9.84 -0.73
CA ASN A 93 -11.73 -8.39 -0.79
C ASN A 93 -10.54 -7.79 -0.04
N TYR A 94 -9.94 -6.75 -0.61
CA TYR A 94 -8.81 -6.05 0.00
C TYR A 94 -9.12 -4.57 0.13
N GLU A 95 -8.68 -3.98 1.23
CA GLU A 95 -8.80 -2.55 1.46
C GLU A 95 -7.42 -1.91 1.56
N PHE A 96 -7.27 -0.76 0.92
CA PHE A 96 -6.05 0.04 1.01
C PHE A 96 -6.40 1.51 1.20
N LEU A 97 -5.65 2.16 2.08
CA LEU A 97 -5.70 3.59 2.28
C LEU A 97 -4.42 4.21 1.76
N PHE A 98 -4.54 5.10 0.79
CA PHE A 98 -3.43 5.89 0.29
C PHE A 98 -3.53 7.33 0.80
N PRO A 99 -2.45 8.12 0.69
CA PRO A 99 -2.55 9.57 0.90
C PRO A 99 -3.64 10.18 0.01
N PRO A 100 -4.33 11.22 0.48
CA PRO A 100 -5.40 11.85 -0.30
C PRO A 100 -4.85 12.42 -1.60
N MET A 101 -5.66 12.41 -2.65
CA MET A 101 -5.32 13.07 -3.91
C MET A 101 -5.52 14.56 -3.77
N LYS A 102 -4.64 15.36 -4.37
CA LYS A 102 -4.82 16.82 -4.44
C LYS A 102 -5.95 17.10 -5.43
N THR A 103 -7.15 17.37 -4.94
CA THR A 103 -8.28 17.78 -5.79
C THR A 103 -7.90 19.03 -6.58
N GLN A 104 -8.23 19.08 -7.87
CA GLN A 104 -7.92 20.23 -8.75
C GLN A 104 -8.72 21.51 -8.40
N GLU A 105 -9.46 21.54 -7.30
CA GLU A 105 -10.24 22.71 -6.85
C GLU A 105 -9.37 23.88 -6.34
N LYS A 106 -8.07 23.67 -6.07
CA LYS A 106 -7.16 24.78 -5.68
C LYS A 106 -6.58 25.58 -6.87
N LYS A 107 -7.24 25.61 -8.03
CA LYS A 107 -6.88 26.54 -9.12
C LYS A 107 -7.80 27.75 -9.26
N THR A 108 -9.00 27.74 -8.65
CA THR A 108 -9.97 28.85 -8.76
C THR A 108 -9.98 29.78 -7.55
N ALA A 109 -9.61 29.31 -6.34
CA ALA A 109 -9.66 30.12 -5.12
C ALA A 109 -8.45 31.05 -4.87
N LYS A 110 -7.46 31.12 -5.79
CA LYS A 110 -6.30 32.02 -5.64
C LYS A 110 -6.36 33.26 -6.55
N LYS A 111 -7.47 33.50 -7.25
CA LYS A 111 -7.64 34.67 -8.12
C LYS A 111 -8.53 35.77 -7.55
N GLU A 112 -9.22 35.53 -6.43
CA GLU A 112 -10.12 36.53 -5.82
C GLU A 112 -9.49 37.33 -4.67
N GLU A 113 -8.30 36.99 -4.17
CA GLU A 113 -7.66 37.74 -3.05
C GLU A 113 -6.70 38.87 -3.51
N VAL A 114 -6.48 39.07 -4.81
CA VAL A 114 -5.54 40.11 -5.31
C VAL A 114 -6.27 41.36 -5.86
N ALA A 115 -7.59 41.36 -5.94
CA ALA A 115 -8.35 42.45 -6.59
C ALA A 115 -8.99 43.47 -5.63
N THR A 116 -8.79 43.36 -4.31
CA THR A 116 -9.44 44.24 -3.31
C THR A 116 -8.47 45.01 -2.40
N ASP A 117 -7.27 45.33 -2.87
CA ASP A 117 -6.36 46.24 -2.14
C ASP A 117 -5.96 47.51 -2.95
N SER A 118 -6.66 47.80 -4.04
CA SER A 118 -6.50 49.07 -4.78
C SER A 118 -7.64 50.04 -4.51
N SER A 119 -7.72 50.59 -3.30
CA SER A 119 -8.26 51.94 -3.11
C SER A 119 -7.87 52.51 -1.75
N ASN A 120 -7.40 53.76 -1.77
CA ASN A 120 -7.27 54.71 -0.66
C ASN A 120 -5.96 54.66 0.15
N GLN A 121 -4.98 55.49 -0.26
CA GLN A 121 -4.73 56.77 0.43
C GLN A 121 -3.66 57.58 -0.29
N ALA A 122 -4.07 58.72 -0.84
CA ALA A 122 -3.18 59.83 -1.18
C ALA A 122 -3.01 60.74 0.05
N GLY A 123 -1.78 61.11 0.39
CA GLY A 123 -1.53 62.20 1.34
C GLY A 123 -0.14 62.25 1.98
N LYS A 124 0.69 63.21 1.51
CA LYS A 124 1.87 63.83 2.16
C LYS A 124 3.17 63.01 2.33
N LYS A 125 4.19 63.36 1.54
CA LYS A 125 5.27 64.30 1.94
C LYS A 125 6.19 64.62 0.74
N LYS A 126 6.63 65.87 0.69
CA LYS A 126 7.45 66.54 -0.31
C LYS A 126 8.82 66.88 0.31
N SER A 127 9.88 66.83 -0.51
CA SER A 127 11.27 67.29 -0.27
C SER A 127 12.07 66.49 0.77
N GLU A 128 13.36 66.18 0.61
CA GLU A 128 14.46 66.96 -0.01
C GLU A 128 15.72 66.07 -0.25
N GLU A 129 16.53 66.44 -1.26
CA GLU A 129 17.98 66.14 -1.50
C GLU A 129 18.49 64.68 -1.63
N LYS A 130 19.43 64.29 -2.50
CA LYS A 130 20.22 64.87 -3.62
C LYS A 130 20.96 63.68 -4.29
N PRO A 131 21.28 63.71 -5.61
CA PRO A 131 21.81 62.56 -6.35
C PRO A 131 23.33 62.65 -6.61
N GLU A 132 24.07 61.55 -6.45
CA GLU A 132 25.39 61.25 -7.04
C GLU A 132 25.60 59.73 -6.89
N LYS A 133 26.16 58.90 -7.77
CA LYS A 133 26.90 59.00 -9.04
C LYS A 133 26.95 57.54 -9.60
N LYS A 134 27.07 57.41 -10.94
CA LYS A 134 27.92 56.49 -11.75
C LYS A 134 28.39 55.15 -11.13
N ALA A 135 28.60 54.03 -11.82
CA ALA A 135 28.52 53.53 -13.19
C ALA A 135 29.05 52.06 -13.13
N ASN A 136 28.70 51.23 -14.12
CA ASN A 136 29.35 49.99 -14.58
C ASN A 136 30.28 49.16 -13.64
N SER A 137 29.94 47.88 -13.48
CA SER A 137 30.76 46.73 -13.95
C SER A 137 29.86 45.53 -14.22
#